data_AF-A0A060BKK4-F1
#
_entry.id   AF-A0A060BKK4-F1
#
_cell.length_a   1.000
_cell.length_b   1.000
_cell.length_c   1.000
_cell.angle_alpha   90.00
_cell.angle_beta   90.00
_cell.angle_gamma   90.00
#
_symmetry.space_group_name_H-M   'P 1'
#
loop_
_entity.id
_entity.type
_entity.pdbx_description
1 polymer ?
#
loop_
_entity_poly.entity_id
_entity_poly.type
_entity_poly.pdbx_seq_one_letter_code
_entity_poly.pdbx_strand_id
1 'polypeptide(L)'
;MAEAAEKEAILSFHAERWTRREPFSFRIEAKEDGRWKELRDAGDVRTGGFESEVRIALPAGTRELRFRATAPADGGVMIDDVALHRAAAARVTAVETVQPV
;
A
#
# COMPACT_ATOMS: atom_id res chain seq x y z
N MET A 1 -16.82 26.35 10.12
CA MET A 1 -15.56 25.75 10.59
C MET A 1 -15.49 24.36 9.97
N ALA A 2 -14.72 24.19 8.91
CA ALA A 2 -14.52 22.86 8.34
C ALA A 2 -13.49 22.16 9.24
N GLU A 3 -13.95 21.15 9.97
CA GLU A 3 -13.09 20.22 10.69
C GLU A 3 -12.08 19.67 9.68
N ALA A 4 -10.80 19.84 9.97
CA ALA A 4 -9.75 19.27 9.15
C ALA A 4 -9.91 17.75 9.25
N ALA A 5 -10.61 17.14 8.29
CA ALA A 5 -10.56 15.70 8.10
C ALA A 5 -9.09 15.32 8.14
N GLU A 6 -8.69 14.58 9.18
CA GLU A 6 -7.32 14.16 9.33
C GLU A 6 -6.91 13.51 8.00
N LYS A 7 -5.85 14.03 7.40
CA LYS A 7 -5.48 13.66 6.04
C LYS A 7 -5.00 12.22 6.06
N GLU A 8 -5.91 11.29 5.81
CA GLU A 8 -5.57 9.91 5.53
C GLU A 8 -4.66 9.89 4.31
N ALA A 9 -3.58 9.13 4.38
CA ALA A 9 -2.72 8.88 3.23
C ALA A 9 -2.95 7.46 2.76
N ILE A 10 -2.84 7.21 1.46
CA ILE A 10 -2.89 5.86 0.91
C ILE A 10 -1.48 5.49 0.48
N LEU A 11 -0.92 4.44 1.09
CA LEU A 11 0.27 3.78 0.60
C LEU A 11 -0.14 2.82 -0.52
N SER A 12 0.49 2.94 -1.68
CA SER A 12 0.37 1.97 -2.76
C SER A 12 1.72 1.51 -3.26
N PHE A 13 1.81 0.27 -3.68
CA PHE A 13 2.96 -0.29 -4.39
C PHE A 13 2.57 -1.59 -5.08
N HIS A 14 3.32 -1.97 -6.09
CA HIS A 14 3.26 -3.32 -6.64
C HIS A 14 4.25 -4.21 -5.89
N ALA A 15 3.85 -5.45 -5.65
CA ALA A 15 4.67 -6.43 -4.98
C ALA A 15 4.71 -7.74 -5.76
N GLU A 16 5.84 -8.40 -5.66
CA GLU A 16 6.03 -9.74 -6.17
C GLU A 16 6.89 -10.55 -5.20
N ARG A 17 6.53 -11.80 -5.02
CA ARG A 17 7.38 -12.75 -4.32
C ARG A 17 8.41 -13.30 -5.30
N TRP A 18 9.69 -13.37 -4.92
CA TRP A 18 10.76 -13.84 -5.80
C TRP A 18 10.64 -15.31 -6.23
N THR A 19 10.22 -16.20 -5.32
CA THR A 19 10.04 -17.64 -5.60
C THR A 19 8.81 -18.19 -4.90
N ARG A 20 8.21 -19.29 -5.35
CA ARG A 20 7.06 -19.93 -4.68
C ARG A 20 7.41 -20.72 -3.41
N ARG A 21 8.69 -20.76 -3.00
CA ARG A 21 9.25 -21.80 -2.11
C ARG A 21 8.83 -22.04 -0.65
N GLU A 22 8.28 -21.17 0.18
CA GLU A 22 8.02 -21.42 1.62
C GLU A 22 9.29 -21.52 2.49
N PRO A 23 9.27 -20.94 3.71
CA PRO A 23 8.18 -20.14 4.28
C PRO A 23 8.05 -18.78 3.57
N PHE A 24 6.83 -18.22 3.51
CA PHE A 24 6.67 -16.83 3.07
C PHE A 24 5.68 -16.09 3.94
N SER A 25 6.10 -14.93 4.41
CA SER A 25 5.20 -13.95 5.00
C SER A 25 5.66 -12.56 4.60
N PHE A 26 4.71 -11.65 4.41
CA PHE A 26 5.01 -10.26 4.13
C PHE A 26 3.99 -9.39 4.83
N ARG A 27 4.45 -8.52 5.73
CA ARG A 27 3.60 -7.71 6.62
C ARG A 27 3.99 -6.26 6.54
N ILE A 28 2.98 -5.40 6.57
CA ILE A 28 3.13 -3.96 6.60
C ILE A 28 2.62 -3.48 7.95
N GLU A 29 3.46 -2.75 8.67
CA GLU A 29 3.17 -2.21 9.99
C GLU A 29 3.41 -0.70 10.00
N ALA A 30 2.64 0.02 10.81
CA ALA A 30 2.91 1.40 11.17
C ALA A 30 3.28 1.49 12.64
N LYS A 31 4.03 2.53 13.00
CA LYS A 31 4.31 2.83 14.39
C LYS A 31 3.26 3.78 14.96
N GLU A 32 2.53 3.31 15.96
CA GLU A 32 1.54 4.05 16.74
C GLU A 32 1.95 4.00 18.21
N ASP A 33 2.04 5.16 18.88
CA ASP A 33 2.40 5.27 20.31
C ASP A 33 3.67 4.48 20.71
N GLY A 34 4.67 4.51 19.82
CA GLY A 34 5.95 3.82 20.04
C GLY A 34 5.90 2.30 19.83
N ARG A 35 4.75 1.74 19.44
CA ARG A 35 4.57 0.31 19.17
C ARG A 35 4.31 0.08 17.70
N TRP A 36 4.79 -1.06 17.18
CA TRP A 36 4.48 -1.49 15.83
C TRP A 36 3.12 -2.18 15.82
N LYS A 37 2.25 -1.73 14.92
CA LYS A 37 0.92 -2.28 14.72
C LYS A 37 0.78 -2.68 13.26
N GLU A 38 0.29 -3.89 13.04
CA GLU A 38 0.05 -4.41 11.70
C GLU A 38 -1.09 -3.65 11.01
N LEU A 39 -0.82 -3.17 9.80
CA LEU A 39 -1.80 -2.56 8.91
C LEU A 39 -2.34 -3.58 7.90
N ARG A 40 -1.47 -4.47 7.40
CA ARG A 40 -1.83 -5.46 6.39
C ARG A 40 -0.91 -6.69 6.44
N ASP A 41 -1.51 -7.87 6.45
CA ASP A 41 -0.85 -9.11 6.03
C ASP A 41 -0.96 -9.25 4.49
N ALA A 42 0.18 -9.22 3.82
CA ALA A 42 0.34 -9.31 2.38
C ALA A 42 1.03 -10.63 1.97
N GLY A 43 0.82 -11.70 2.75
CA GLY A 43 1.27 -13.06 2.40
C GLY A 43 0.64 -13.63 1.12
N ASP A 44 -0.39 -12.98 0.57
CA ASP A 44 -1.08 -13.32 -0.67
C ASP A 44 -0.37 -12.85 -1.95
N VAL A 45 0.74 -12.11 -1.82
CA VAL A 45 1.58 -11.66 -2.96
C VAL A 45 2.11 -12.85 -3.76
N ARG A 46 1.92 -12.81 -5.09
CA ARG A 46 2.26 -13.88 -6.02
C ARG A 46 3.62 -13.66 -6.71
N THR A 47 4.15 -14.71 -7.32
CA THR A 47 5.24 -14.65 -8.30
C THR A 47 4.69 -14.34 -9.69
N GLY A 48 5.43 -13.65 -10.55
CA GLY A 48 5.16 -13.60 -12.00
C GLY A 48 4.87 -12.22 -12.60
N GLY A 49 5.62 -11.17 -12.25
CA GLY A 49 5.56 -9.88 -12.94
C GLY A 49 4.76 -8.78 -12.22
N PHE A 50 4.90 -8.67 -10.90
CA PHE A 50 4.30 -7.57 -10.11
C PHE A 50 2.77 -7.43 -10.18
N GLU A 51 2.03 -8.52 -10.41
CA GLU A 51 0.56 -8.51 -10.50
C GLU A 51 -0.17 -8.17 -9.18
N SER A 52 0.55 -8.15 -8.05
CA SER A 52 -0.06 -7.91 -6.74
C SER A 52 0.08 -6.43 -6.34
N GLU A 53 -0.95 -5.63 -6.58
CA GLU A 53 -1.01 -4.27 -6.05
C GLU A 53 -1.45 -4.28 -4.58
N VAL A 54 -0.65 -3.67 -3.70
CA VAL A 54 -0.99 -3.46 -2.30
C VAL A 54 -1.39 -2.01 -2.11
N ARG A 55 -2.61 -1.78 -1.58
CA ARG A 55 -3.13 -0.46 -1.21
C ARG A 55 -3.58 -0.46 0.24
N ILE A 56 -3.07 0.46 1.04
CA ILE A 56 -3.30 0.53 2.48
C ILE A 56 -3.60 1.98 2.88
N ALA A 57 -4.72 2.20 3.56
CA ALA A 57 -4.98 3.47 4.23
C ALA A 57 -4.08 3.59 5.47
N LEU A 58 -3.33 4.68 5.53
CA LEU A 58 -2.44 4.98 6.65
C LEU A 58 -3.21 5.81 7.69
N PRO A 59 -3.16 5.40 8.97
CA PRO A 59 -3.69 6.20 10.06
C PRO A 59 -3.11 7.62 10.07
N ALA A 60 -3.92 8.58 10.48
CA ALA A 60 -3.50 9.97 10.62
C ALA A 60 -2.24 10.09 11.49
N GLY A 61 -1.31 10.93 11.06
CA GLY A 61 -0.07 11.16 11.80
C GLY A 61 0.96 10.02 11.73
N THR A 62 0.74 8.97 10.93
CA THR A 62 1.75 7.93 10.68
C THR A 62 3.07 8.55 10.20
N ARG A 63 4.17 8.25 10.89
CA ARG A 63 5.52 8.75 10.56
C ARG A 63 6.53 7.67 10.18
N GLU A 64 6.29 6.45 10.65
CA GLU A 64 7.21 5.33 10.49
C GLU A 64 6.41 4.12 10.00
N LEU A 65 6.89 3.52 8.91
CA LEU A 65 6.37 2.30 8.33
C LEU A 65 7.45 1.23 8.38
N ARG A 66 7.03 -0.02 8.55
CA ARG A 66 7.91 -1.18 8.51
C ARG A 66 7.33 -2.25 7.60
N PHE A 67 8.15 -2.70 6.67
CA PHE A 67 7.89 -3.83 5.79
C PHE A 67 8.68 -5.02 6.33
N ARG A 68 8.00 -6.11 6.67
CA ARG A 68 8.62 -7.30 7.25
C ARG A 68 8.36 -8.49 6.35
N ALA A 69 9.43 -9.03 5.77
CA ALA A 69 9.37 -10.25 4.98
C ALA A 69 10.04 -11.42 5.72
N THR A 70 9.44 -12.59 5.64
CA THR A 70 10.08 -13.87 5.94
C THR A 70 10.10 -14.67 4.65
N ALA A 71 11.25 -15.17 4.25
CA ALA A 71 11.44 -15.92 3.01
C ALA A 71 12.49 -17.02 3.23
N PRO A 72 12.52 -18.08 2.41
CA PRO A 72 13.63 -19.04 2.43
C PRO A 72 14.95 -18.35 2.02
N ALA A 73 16.06 -19.04 2.25
CA ALA A 73 17.35 -18.64 1.70
C ALA A 73 17.24 -18.42 0.18
N ASP A 74 17.86 -17.35 -0.31
CA ASP A 74 17.80 -16.90 -1.72
C ASP A 74 16.36 -16.62 -2.20
N GLY A 75 15.47 -16.26 -1.26
CA GLY A 75 14.12 -15.78 -1.50
C GLY A 75 13.95 -14.34 -1.05
N GLY A 76 12.80 -13.76 -1.35
CA GLY A 76 12.47 -12.40 -0.94
C GLY A 76 11.16 -11.90 -1.51
N VAL A 77 10.92 -10.61 -1.28
CA VAL A 77 9.86 -9.83 -1.90
C VAL A 77 10.50 -8.71 -2.70
N MET A 78 10.02 -8.50 -3.92
CA MET A 78 10.31 -7.33 -4.73
C MET A 78 9.15 -6.36 -4.60
N ILE A 79 9.47 -5.08 -4.55
CA ILE A 79 8.50 -4.00 -4.42
C ILE A 79 8.87 -2.95 -5.46
N ASP A 80 7.87 -2.45 -6.17
CA ASP A 80 8.03 -1.38 -7.15
C ASP A 80 6.89 -0.35 -7.06
N ASP A 81 7.09 0.81 -7.67
CA ASP A 81 6.13 1.92 -7.74
C ASP A 81 5.59 2.36 -6.37
N VAL A 82 6.47 2.47 -5.37
CA VAL A 82 6.08 2.91 -4.03
C VAL A 82 5.61 4.36 -4.07
N ALA A 83 4.34 4.57 -3.74
CA ALA A 83 3.71 5.88 -3.72
C ALA A 83 2.93 6.13 -2.43
N LEU A 84 2.97 7.37 -1.96
CA LEU A 84 2.14 7.89 -0.88
C LEU A 84 1.20 8.94 -1.44
N HIS A 85 -0.07 8.57 -1.57
CA HIS A 85 -1.13 9.45 -2.02
C HIS A 85 -1.70 10.19 -0.82
N ARG A 86 -1.87 11.51 -0.90
CA ARG A 86 -2.71 12.21 0.06
C ARG A 86 -4.15 11.98 -0.32
N ALA A 87 -4.98 11.46 0.59
CA ALA A 87 -6.41 11.49 0.36
C ALA A 87 -6.85 12.95 0.35
N ALA A 88 -7.26 13.42 -0.81
CA ALA A 88 -7.90 14.71 -0.99
C ALA A 88 -9.16 14.47 -1.80
N ALA A 89 -10.22 15.24 -1.50
CA ALA A 89 -11.43 15.18 -2.29
C ALA A 89 -11.09 15.46 -3.77
N ALA A 90 -11.40 14.51 -4.65
CA ALA A 90 -11.26 14.74 -6.08
C ALA A 90 -12.20 15.87 -6.49
N ARG A 91 -11.68 16.80 -7.30
CA ARG A 91 -12.47 17.89 -7.88
C ARG A 91 -12.66 17.61 -9.36
N VAL A 92 -13.90 17.42 -9.78
CA VAL A 92 -14.23 17.42 -11.22
C VAL A 92 -13.96 18.83 -11.73
N THR A 93 -13.03 18.97 -12.69
CA THR A 93 -12.63 20.26 -13.26
C THR A 93 -13.36 20.57 -14.56
N ALA A 94 -13.72 19.55 -15.34
CA ALA A 94 -14.49 19.68 -16.56
C ALA A 94 -15.27 18.40 -16.84
N VAL A 95 -16.40 18.55 -17.55
CA VAL A 95 -17.16 17.44 -18.14
C VAL A 95 -17.46 17.86 -19.58
N GLU A 96 -17.10 17.03 -20.53
CA GLU A 96 -17.43 17.20 -21.93
C GLU A 96 -18.35 16.06 -22.37
N THR A 97 -19.41 16.39 -23.10
CA THR A 97 -20.41 15.43 -23.57
C THR A 97 -20.50 15.46 -25.08
N VAL A 98 -20.50 14.30 -25.72
CA VAL A 98 -20.84 14.16 -27.14
C VAL A 98 -22.30 13.71 -27.22
N GLN A 99 -23.19 14.57 -27.74
CA GLN A 99 -24.57 14.19 -28.04
C GLN A 99 -24.70 13.81 -29.52
N PRO A 100 -25.17 12.60 -29.85
CA PRO A 100 -25.55 12.26 -31.22
C PRO A 100 -26.80 13.05 -31.64
N VAL A 101 -26.80 13.52 -32.90
CA VAL A 101 -27.94 14.10 -33.61
C VAL A 101 -28.85 13.02 -34.19
#